data_AF-A0A0F2RLL4-F1
#
_entry.id   AF-A0A0F2RLL4-F1
#
_cell.length_a   1.000
_cell.length_b   1.000
_cell.length_c   1.000
_cell.angle_alpha   90.00
_cell.angle_beta   90.00
_cell.angle_gamma   90.00
#
_symmetry.space_group_name_H-M   'P 1'
#
loop_
_entity.id
_entity.type
_entity.pdbx_description
1 polymer ?
#
loop_
_entity_poly.entity_id
_entity_poly.type
_entity_poly.pdbx_seq_one_letter_code
_entity_poly.pdbx_strand_id
1 'polypeptide(L)'
;MPAASVAPESESLRGRLTLVLGVVPGVATAPTLATTAAQAAPDVGLAALMVPSGDVEGQVREALSAEGWDGAFVMSGDLDAIVAAAPDVVLVEDLLETNPSGSRHLSRRQDVEELLGRGLSVRAAVSVTQLRAAREVVRRYTGILPRNTLPDDLLDSADAVELLDVSPATLLE
;
A
#
# COMPACT_ATOMS: atom_id res chain seq x y z
N MET A 1 44.85 20.88 8.52
CA MET A 1 44.20 20.00 7.51
C MET A 1 42.73 19.91 7.89
N PRO A 2 41.79 20.41 7.07
CA PRO A 2 40.37 20.28 7.37
C PRO A 2 39.91 18.85 7.10
N ALA A 3 39.06 18.34 7.98
CA ALA A 3 38.47 17.01 7.88
C ALA A 3 37.64 16.91 6.60
N ALA A 4 37.82 15.80 5.88
CA ALA A 4 37.06 15.47 4.69
C ALA A 4 35.57 15.40 5.05
N SER A 5 34.77 16.20 4.37
CA SER A 5 33.32 16.06 4.30
C SER A 5 33.01 14.67 3.77
N VAL A 6 32.35 13.85 4.59
CA VAL A 6 31.71 12.63 4.11
C VAL A 6 30.53 13.10 3.27
N ALA A 7 30.62 12.87 1.95
CA ALA A 7 29.52 13.09 1.03
C ALA A 7 28.32 12.20 1.45
N PRO A 8 27.07 12.65 1.27
CA PRO A 8 25.93 11.78 1.50
C PRO A 8 26.05 10.55 0.61
N GLU A 9 26.16 9.38 1.24
CA GLU A 9 26.07 8.09 0.60
C GLU A 9 24.80 8.03 -0.25
N SER A 10 24.93 7.50 -1.45
CA SER A 10 23.91 7.47 -2.49
C SER A 10 22.56 6.99 -1.94
N GLU A 11 21.64 7.93 -1.71
CA GLU A 11 20.21 7.63 -1.52
C GLU A 11 19.82 6.74 -2.71
N SER A 12 19.63 5.47 -2.40
CA SER A 12 19.42 4.45 -3.41
C SER A 12 18.18 4.83 -4.21
N LEU A 13 18.19 4.63 -5.52
CA LEU A 13 17.06 4.83 -6.45
C LEU A 13 15.85 3.91 -6.14
N ARG A 14 15.72 3.43 -4.90
CA ARG A 14 14.63 2.59 -4.41
C ARG A 14 13.42 3.49 -4.17
N GLY A 15 12.27 3.04 -4.63
CA GLY A 15 11.00 3.70 -4.39
C GLY A 15 10.67 3.73 -2.89
N ARG A 16 9.78 4.64 -2.50
CA ARG A 16 9.36 4.78 -1.10
C ARG A 16 8.19 3.86 -0.79
N LEU A 17 8.22 3.20 0.36
CA LEU A 17 7.13 2.40 0.89
C LEU A 17 6.38 3.18 1.99
N THR A 18 5.11 3.45 1.75
CA THR A 18 4.19 3.92 2.78
C THR A 18 3.24 2.79 3.16
N LEU A 19 3.21 2.42 4.44
CA LEU A 19 2.23 1.49 4.97
C LEU A 19 1.00 2.25 5.47
N VAL A 20 -0.17 1.86 4.98
CA VAL A 20 -1.45 2.41 5.41
C VAL A 20 -2.14 1.39 6.31
N LEU A 21 -2.14 1.65 7.61
CA LEU A 21 -2.70 0.78 8.63
C LEU A 21 -4.20 1.05 8.82
N GLY A 22 -5.04 0.11 8.40
CA GLY A 22 -6.47 0.12 8.72
C GLY A 22 -6.74 -0.46 10.11
N VAL A 23 -7.42 0.31 10.98
CA VAL A 23 -7.79 -0.15 12.34
C VAL A 23 -8.75 -1.34 12.33
N VAL A 24 -9.50 -1.51 11.25
CA VAL A 24 -10.42 -2.64 11.03
C VAL A 24 -10.18 -3.21 9.62
N PRO A 25 -10.30 -4.54 9.41
CA PRO A 25 -10.25 -5.11 8.06
C PRO A 25 -11.28 -4.45 7.13
N GLY A 26 -10.87 -4.13 5.91
CA GLY A 26 -11.74 -3.48 4.93
C GLY A 26 -11.90 -1.96 5.08
N VAL A 27 -11.11 -1.31 5.95
CA VAL A 27 -11.05 0.17 6.02
C VAL A 27 -10.09 0.75 5.00
N ALA A 28 -8.92 0.15 4.86
CA ALA A 28 -7.89 0.58 3.90
C ALA A 28 -8.15 -0.01 2.50
N THR A 29 -9.37 0.16 2.00
CA THR A 29 -9.77 -0.28 0.66
C THR A 29 -9.12 0.54 -0.43
N ALA A 30 -9.10 0.02 -1.65
CA ALA A 30 -8.53 0.73 -2.80
C ALA A 30 -9.05 2.16 -3.01
N PRO A 31 -10.38 2.46 -2.95
CA PRO A 31 -10.86 3.85 -3.04
C PRO A 31 -10.33 4.73 -1.91
N THR A 32 -10.28 4.22 -0.68
CA THR A 32 -9.75 4.93 0.49
C THR A 32 -8.25 5.22 0.36
N LEU A 33 -7.48 4.24 -0.14
CA LEU A 33 -6.06 4.44 -0.46
C LEU A 33 -5.87 5.54 -1.51
N ALA A 34 -6.76 5.58 -2.49
CA ALA A 34 -6.71 6.56 -3.56
C ALA A 34 -7.00 7.98 -3.05
N THR A 35 -8.08 8.15 -2.28
CA THR A 35 -8.42 9.42 -1.62
C THR A 35 -7.29 9.91 -0.72
N THR A 36 -6.75 9.03 0.14
CA THR A 36 -5.68 9.41 1.08
C THR A 36 -4.37 9.72 0.37
N ALA A 37 -4.05 9.01 -0.72
CA ALA A 37 -2.91 9.32 -1.58
C ALA A 37 -3.07 10.70 -2.25
N ALA A 38 -4.26 11.00 -2.77
CA ALA A 38 -4.56 12.28 -3.38
C ALA A 38 -4.41 13.46 -2.42
N GLN A 39 -4.91 13.30 -1.20
CA GLN A 39 -4.77 14.31 -0.15
C GLN A 39 -3.32 14.50 0.31
N ALA A 40 -2.53 13.44 0.35
CA ALA A 40 -1.13 13.50 0.76
C ALA A 40 -0.21 14.08 -0.32
N ALA A 41 -0.57 13.95 -1.61
CA ALA A 41 0.30 14.31 -2.73
C ALA A 41 -0.48 14.87 -3.94
N PRO A 42 -1.11 16.05 -3.83
CA PRO A 42 -2.05 16.57 -4.84
C PRO A 42 -1.47 16.72 -6.26
N ASP A 43 -0.15 16.79 -6.41
CA ASP A 43 0.54 16.95 -7.71
C ASP A 43 0.89 15.63 -8.42
N VAL A 44 0.52 14.47 -7.86
CA VAL A 44 0.80 13.16 -8.48
C VAL A 44 -0.15 12.91 -9.65
N GLY A 45 0.42 12.66 -10.83
CA GLY A 45 -0.32 12.56 -12.09
C GLY A 45 -0.72 11.14 -12.47
N LEU A 46 0.01 10.12 -12.01
CA LEU A 46 -0.22 8.73 -12.39
C LEU A 46 -0.17 7.79 -11.18
N ALA A 47 -1.31 7.15 -10.87
CA ALA A 47 -1.43 6.12 -9.85
C ALA A 47 -1.84 4.79 -10.46
N ALA A 48 -1.14 3.70 -10.13
CA ALA A 48 -1.55 2.34 -10.48
C ALA A 48 -2.20 1.63 -9.29
N LEU A 49 -3.08 0.67 -9.54
CA LEU A 49 -3.84 -0.01 -8.49
C LEU A 49 -3.68 -1.52 -8.56
N MET A 50 -3.20 -2.12 -7.49
CA MET A 50 -3.14 -3.56 -7.35
C MET A 50 -4.19 -4.04 -6.35
N VAL A 51 -5.30 -4.59 -6.86
CA VAL A 51 -6.41 -5.11 -6.06
C VAL A 51 -6.58 -6.62 -6.20
N PRO A 52 -7.08 -7.31 -5.15
CA PRO A 52 -7.59 -8.66 -5.27
C PRO A 52 -8.91 -8.62 -6.06
N SER A 53 -8.83 -8.87 -7.37
CA SER A 53 -9.92 -9.20 -8.30
C SER A 53 -11.32 -8.57 -8.04
N GLY A 54 -11.73 -7.62 -8.87
CA GLY A 54 -13.09 -7.06 -8.88
C GLY A 54 -13.19 -5.83 -9.77
N ASP A 55 -14.40 -5.29 -9.95
CA ASP A 55 -14.63 -4.00 -10.62
C ASP A 55 -14.45 -2.84 -9.63
N VAL A 56 -13.21 -2.70 -9.13
CA VAL A 56 -12.83 -1.63 -8.19
C VAL A 56 -12.25 -0.42 -8.94
N GLU A 57 -11.90 -0.59 -10.22
CA GLU A 57 -11.30 0.45 -11.04
C GLU A 57 -12.23 1.67 -11.20
N GLY A 58 -13.54 1.43 -11.34
CA GLY A 58 -14.54 2.49 -11.39
C GLY A 58 -14.58 3.33 -10.13
N GLN A 59 -14.66 2.68 -8.96
CA GLN A 59 -14.73 3.34 -7.65
C GLN A 59 -13.47 4.12 -7.33
N VAL A 60 -12.30 3.59 -7.67
CA VAL A 60 -11.03 4.29 -7.48
C VAL A 60 -10.92 5.52 -8.38
N ARG A 61 -11.33 5.40 -9.65
CA ARG A 61 -11.33 6.56 -10.56
C ARG A 61 -12.27 7.66 -10.09
N GLU A 62 -13.44 7.29 -9.59
CA GLU A 62 -14.39 8.22 -8.98
C GLU A 62 -13.79 8.90 -7.75
N ALA A 63 -13.19 8.12 -6.83
CA ALA A 63 -12.53 8.64 -5.64
C ALA A 63 -11.38 9.61 -5.98
N LEU A 64 -10.58 9.29 -7.00
CA LEU A 64 -9.48 10.16 -7.45
C LEU A 64 -10.00 11.43 -8.11
N SER A 65 -11.00 11.34 -8.99
CA SER A 65 -11.60 12.51 -9.63
C SER A 65 -12.28 13.44 -8.62
N ALA A 66 -12.93 12.90 -7.59
CA ALA A 66 -13.51 13.69 -6.50
C ALA A 66 -12.45 14.52 -5.74
N GLU A 67 -11.21 14.04 -5.69
CA GLU A 67 -10.07 14.74 -5.08
C GLU A 67 -9.25 15.57 -6.11
N GLY A 68 -9.70 15.66 -7.36
CA GLY A 68 -9.06 16.45 -8.42
C GLY A 68 -7.92 15.75 -9.16
N TRP A 69 -7.75 14.44 -9.01
CA TRP A 69 -6.79 13.60 -9.73
C TRP A 69 -7.39 13.04 -11.04
N ASP A 70 -7.65 13.90 -12.02
CA ASP A 70 -8.30 13.51 -13.29
C ASP A 70 -7.38 12.78 -14.29
N GLY A 71 -6.06 12.69 -14.01
CA GLY A 71 -5.06 12.02 -14.85
C GLY A 71 -4.71 10.58 -14.46
N ALA A 72 -5.30 10.07 -13.37
CA ALA A 72 -4.95 8.76 -12.83
C ALA A 72 -5.44 7.60 -13.71
N PHE A 73 -4.53 6.70 -14.10
CA PHE A 73 -4.86 5.49 -14.84
C PHE A 73 -4.88 4.27 -13.91
N VAL A 74 -6.09 3.87 -13.53
CA VAL A 74 -6.31 2.67 -12.73
C VAL A 74 -6.16 1.43 -13.59
N MET A 75 -5.27 0.52 -13.20
CA MET A 75 -4.98 -0.71 -13.95
C MET A 75 -4.88 -1.89 -12.99
N SER A 76 -5.82 -2.82 -13.09
CA SER A 76 -5.88 -3.99 -12.22
C SER A 76 -4.86 -5.08 -12.59
N GLY A 77 -4.07 -5.51 -11.61
CA GLY A 77 -3.58 -6.89 -11.52
C GLY A 77 -2.42 -7.32 -12.41
N ASP A 78 -1.91 -6.47 -13.30
CA ASP A 78 -0.75 -6.78 -14.15
C ASP A 78 0.49 -6.00 -13.70
N LEU A 79 1.38 -6.67 -12.95
CA LEU A 79 2.63 -6.09 -12.46
C LEU A 79 3.52 -5.58 -13.61
N ASP A 80 3.56 -6.28 -14.74
CA ASP A 80 4.38 -5.88 -15.88
C ASP A 80 3.83 -4.61 -16.54
N ALA A 81 2.52 -4.52 -16.65
CA ALA A 81 1.88 -3.33 -17.17
C ALA A 81 2.11 -2.12 -16.23
N ILE A 82 2.03 -2.31 -14.91
CA ILE A 82 2.33 -1.26 -13.92
C ILE A 82 3.76 -0.76 -14.08
N VAL A 83 4.70 -1.70 -14.17
CA VAL A 83 6.11 -1.39 -14.38
C VAL A 83 6.34 -0.63 -15.69
N ALA A 84 5.67 -1.02 -16.78
CA ALA A 84 5.80 -0.38 -18.08
C ALA A 84 5.18 1.03 -18.10
N ALA A 85 4.11 1.25 -17.34
CA ALA A 85 3.46 2.56 -17.20
C ALA A 85 4.27 3.54 -16.35
N ALA A 86 5.14 3.04 -15.46
CA ALA A 86 5.98 3.83 -14.55
C ALA A 86 5.20 4.93 -13.79
N PRO A 87 4.18 4.56 -13.00
CA PRO A 87 3.40 5.51 -12.21
C PRO A 87 4.25 6.19 -11.13
N ASP A 88 3.82 7.38 -10.69
CA ASP A 88 4.43 8.07 -9.56
C ASP A 88 4.20 7.29 -8.25
N VAL A 89 3.00 6.71 -8.11
CA VAL A 89 2.60 5.91 -6.95
C VAL A 89 1.83 4.65 -7.36
N VAL A 90 2.12 3.53 -6.69
CA VAL A 90 1.32 2.30 -6.80
C VAL A 90 0.55 2.09 -5.51
N LEU A 91 -0.77 2.02 -5.62
CA LEU A 91 -1.68 1.68 -4.54
C LEU A 91 -1.85 0.17 -4.49
N VAL A 92 -1.62 -0.44 -3.33
CA VAL A 92 -1.69 -1.89 -3.16
C VAL A 92 -2.66 -2.21 -2.05
N GLU A 93 -3.78 -2.85 -2.38
CA GLU A 93 -4.69 -3.40 -1.39
C GLU A 93 -4.14 -4.74 -0.88
N ASP A 94 -4.24 -4.94 0.44
CA ASP A 94 -3.80 -6.15 1.15
C ASP A 94 -2.37 -6.62 0.84
N LEU A 95 -1.37 -5.93 1.40
CA LEU A 95 0.07 -6.21 1.23
C LEU A 95 0.47 -7.67 1.51
N LEU A 96 -0.25 -8.34 2.41
CA LEU A 96 0.07 -9.70 2.84
C LEU A 96 -0.71 -10.78 2.12
N GLU A 97 -1.50 -10.42 1.09
CA GLU A 97 -2.29 -11.37 0.32
C GLU A 97 -1.40 -12.32 -0.51
N THR A 98 -1.88 -13.54 -0.70
CA THR A 98 -1.22 -14.51 -1.60
C THR A 98 -1.68 -14.25 -3.02
N ASN A 99 -0.75 -14.21 -3.96
CA ASN A 99 -1.11 -13.99 -5.35
C ASN A 99 -1.80 -15.23 -5.95
N PRO A 100 -2.66 -15.06 -6.97
CA PRO A 100 -3.26 -16.17 -7.70
C PRO A 100 -2.23 -17.16 -8.27
N SER A 101 -2.66 -18.41 -8.47
CA SER A 101 -1.80 -19.42 -9.10
C SER A 101 -1.42 -19.01 -10.52
N GLY A 102 -0.13 -19.11 -10.85
CA GLY A 102 0.42 -18.71 -12.14
C GLY A 102 0.91 -17.25 -12.21
N SER A 103 0.75 -16.46 -11.13
CA SER A 103 1.38 -15.14 -10.99
C SER A 103 2.91 -15.25 -10.96
N ARG A 104 3.61 -14.18 -11.38
CA ARG A 104 5.08 -14.08 -11.34
C ARG A 104 5.63 -14.35 -9.94
N HIS A 105 5.02 -13.71 -8.93
CA HIS A 105 5.39 -13.85 -7.54
C HIS A 105 4.30 -14.55 -6.74
N LEU A 106 4.69 -15.22 -5.66
CA LEU A 106 3.76 -15.98 -4.81
C LEU A 106 2.96 -15.08 -3.85
N SER A 107 3.46 -13.88 -3.57
CA SER A 107 2.85 -12.98 -2.59
C SER A 107 2.87 -11.53 -3.05
N ARG A 108 1.87 -10.76 -2.63
CA ARG A 108 1.75 -9.33 -2.96
C ARG A 108 2.95 -8.52 -2.45
N ARG A 109 3.53 -8.89 -1.31
CA ARG A 109 4.77 -8.32 -0.79
C ARG A 109 5.92 -8.39 -1.79
N GLN A 110 6.07 -9.50 -2.53
CA GLN A 110 7.13 -9.64 -3.53
C GLN A 110 6.88 -8.75 -4.75
N ASP A 111 5.62 -8.56 -5.16
CA ASP A 111 5.28 -7.56 -6.18
C ASP A 111 5.73 -6.17 -5.72
N VAL A 112 5.42 -5.81 -4.47
CA VAL A 112 5.82 -4.52 -3.87
C VAL A 112 7.34 -4.36 -3.80
N GLU A 113 8.07 -5.41 -3.41
CA GLU A 113 9.54 -5.37 -3.39
C GLU A 113 10.13 -5.15 -4.78
N GLU A 114 9.55 -5.74 -5.84
CA GLU A 114 9.96 -5.48 -7.22
C GLU A 114 9.69 -4.03 -7.62
N LEU A 115 8.50 -3.51 -7.31
CA LEU A 115 8.12 -2.12 -7.62
C LEU A 115 9.07 -1.12 -6.96
N LEU A 116 9.33 -1.30 -5.65
CA LEU A 116 10.27 -0.49 -4.89
C LEU A 116 11.69 -0.60 -5.47
N GLY A 117 12.12 -1.81 -5.84
CA GLY A 117 13.44 -2.05 -6.45
C GLY A 117 13.62 -1.36 -7.81
N ARG A 118 12.53 -1.03 -8.50
CA ARG A 118 12.52 -0.26 -9.76
C ARG A 118 12.39 1.25 -9.57
N GLY A 119 12.34 1.73 -8.32
CA GLY A 119 12.19 3.16 -8.01
C GLY A 119 10.75 3.65 -7.92
N LEU A 120 9.76 2.77 -8.05
CA LEU A 120 8.34 3.14 -7.96
C LEU A 120 7.92 3.23 -6.50
N SER A 121 7.29 4.33 -6.12
CA SER A 121 6.77 4.49 -4.75
C SER A 121 5.48 3.70 -4.58
N VAL A 122 5.28 3.09 -3.42
CA VAL A 122 4.16 2.20 -3.12
C VAL A 122 3.46 2.64 -1.85
N ARG A 123 2.13 2.79 -1.90
CA ARG A 123 1.25 2.91 -0.73
C ARG A 123 0.47 1.62 -0.58
N ALA A 124 0.77 0.86 0.47
CA ALA A 124 0.20 -0.47 0.67
C ALA A 124 -0.69 -0.55 1.92
N ALA A 125 -1.90 -1.05 1.76
CA ALA A 125 -2.81 -1.31 2.86
C ALA A 125 -2.40 -2.56 3.65
N VAL A 126 -2.49 -2.44 4.96
CA VAL A 126 -2.33 -3.54 5.91
C VAL A 126 -3.29 -3.32 7.08
N SER A 127 -3.91 -4.37 7.58
CA SER A 127 -4.74 -4.27 8.78
C SER A 127 -3.89 -4.29 10.04
N VAL A 128 -4.25 -3.49 11.05
CA VAL A 128 -3.64 -3.56 12.40
C VAL A 128 -3.73 -4.98 12.98
N THR A 129 -4.74 -5.76 12.58
CA THR A 129 -4.93 -7.14 13.01
C THR A 129 -3.81 -8.07 12.52
N GLN A 130 -3.13 -7.70 11.44
CA GLN A 130 -2.02 -8.44 10.86
C GLN A 130 -0.68 -8.09 11.53
N LEU A 131 -0.61 -7.11 12.44
CA LEU A 131 0.62 -6.84 13.19
C LEU A 131 0.93 -7.97 14.16
N ARG A 132 2.20 -8.39 14.21
CA ARG A 132 2.67 -9.44 15.13
C ARG A 132 2.31 -9.13 16.58
N ALA A 133 2.56 -7.89 17.00
CA ALA A 133 2.27 -7.42 18.35
C ALA A 133 0.77 -7.46 18.70
N ALA A 134 -0.11 -7.26 17.71
CA ALA A 134 -1.56 -7.24 17.91
C ALA A 134 -2.18 -8.64 17.97
N ARG A 135 -1.47 -9.67 17.49
CA ARG A 135 -2.02 -11.03 17.28
C ARG A 135 -2.64 -11.66 18.52
N GLU A 136 -2.02 -11.49 19.69
CA GLU A 136 -2.55 -12.01 20.95
C GLU A 136 -3.84 -11.29 21.37
N VAL A 137 -3.84 -9.96 21.26
CA VAL A 137 -4.98 -9.11 21.59
C VAL A 137 -6.16 -9.42 20.67
N VAL A 138 -5.91 -9.49 19.36
CA VAL A 138 -6.93 -9.85 18.36
C VAL A 138 -7.51 -11.22 18.70
N ARG A 139 -6.68 -12.25 18.90
CA ARG A 139 -7.17 -13.59 19.26
C ARG A 139 -8.02 -13.59 20.53
N ARG A 140 -7.59 -12.85 21.56
CA ARG A 140 -8.32 -12.76 22.84
C ARG A 140 -9.72 -12.20 22.68
N TYR A 141 -9.89 -11.17 21.85
CA TYR A 141 -11.16 -10.45 21.75
C TYR A 141 -12.07 -10.95 20.62
N THR A 142 -11.52 -11.43 19.50
CA THR A 142 -12.31 -11.88 18.34
C THR A 142 -12.39 -13.40 18.23
N GLY A 143 -11.52 -14.14 18.93
CA GLY A 143 -11.34 -15.58 18.73
C GLY A 143 -10.65 -15.95 17.42
N ILE A 144 -10.34 -14.97 16.56
CA ILE A 144 -9.74 -15.17 15.25
C ILE A 144 -8.22 -15.09 15.36
N LEU A 145 -7.53 -16.04 14.77
CA LEU A 145 -6.08 -15.99 14.57
C LEU A 145 -5.78 -15.53 13.14
N PRO A 146 -5.22 -14.33 12.93
CA PRO A 146 -4.79 -13.88 11.61
C PRO A 146 -3.87 -14.93 10.96
N ARG A 147 -4.18 -15.30 9.71
CA ARG A 147 -3.39 -16.27 8.94
C ARG A 147 -2.05 -15.68 8.52
N ASN A 148 -2.05 -14.38 8.20
CA ASN A 148 -0.91 -13.66 7.67
C ASN A 148 -0.51 -12.61 8.70
N THR A 149 0.80 -12.45 8.92
CA THR A 149 1.34 -11.52 9.91
C THR A 149 2.41 -10.66 9.25
N LEU A 150 2.33 -9.34 9.47
CA LEU A 150 3.31 -8.39 8.99
C LEU A 150 4.63 -8.65 9.71
N PRO A 151 5.73 -8.92 8.98
CA PRO A 151 7.05 -9.01 9.58
C PRO A 151 7.46 -7.67 10.19
N ASP A 152 8.12 -7.70 11.35
CA ASP A 152 8.48 -6.49 12.08
C ASP A 152 9.50 -5.66 11.28
N ASP A 153 10.41 -6.32 10.56
CA ASP A 153 11.37 -5.70 9.65
C ASP A 153 10.71 -4.94 8.51
N LEU A 154 9.56 -5.41 8.00
CA LEU A 154 8.85 -4.71 6.94
C LEU A 154 8.22 -3.41 7.46
N LEU A 155 7.68 -3.44 8.69
CA LEU A 155 7.18 -2.25 9.37
C LEU A 155 8.31 -1.25 9.65
N ASP A 156 9.45 -1.73 10.14
CA ASP A 156 10.62 -0.89 10.46
C ASP A 156 11.28 -0.31 9.20
N SER A 157 11.18 -1.01 8.06
CA SER A 157 11.75 -0.57 6.78
C SER A 157 10.85 0.37 5.97
N ALA A 158 9.61 0.59 6.40
CA ALA A 158 8.71 1.50 5.72
C ALA A 158 9.14 2.96 5.92
N ASP A 159 9.17 3.73 4.83
CA ASP A 159 9.53 5.16 4.86
C ASP A 159 8.49 5.99 5.61
N ALA A 160 7.24 5.56 5.60
CA ALA A 160 6.16 6.18 6.34
C ALA A 160 5.11 5.14 6.76
N VAL A 161 4.45 5.42 7.89
CA VAL A 161 3.32 4.65 8.37
C VAL A 161 2.17 5.61 8.67
N GLU A 162 1.04 5.41 7.99
CA GLU A 162 -0.17 6.20 8.17
C GLU A 162 -1.26 5.35 8.81
N LEU A 163 -2.00 5.91 9.75
CA LEU A 163 -3.11 5.22 10.42
C LEU A 163 -4.44 5.74 9.88
N LEU A 164 -5.24 4.84 9.32
CA LEU A 164 -6.63 5.11 8.96
C LEU A 164 -7.53 4.64 10.10
N ASP A 165 -8.04 5.61 10.84
CA ASP A 165 -9.04 5.41 11.88
C ASP A 165 -10.45 5.57 11.30
N VAL A 166 -11.40 4.85 11.88
CA VAL A 166 -12.81 4.93 11.51
C VAL A 166 -13.67 4.75 12.74
N SER A 167 -14.74 5.55 12.84
CA SER A 167 -15.63 5.44 13.98
C SER A 167 -16.41 4.10 13.94
N PRO A 168 -16.70 3.48 15.10
CA PRO A 168 -17.53 2.28 15.13
C PRO A 168 -18.91 2.47 14.52
N ALA A 169 -19.47 3.69 14.57
CA ALA A 169 -20.75 3.99 13.95
C ALA A 169 -20.66 3.84 12.42
N THR A 170 -19.63 4.42 11.80
CA THR A 170 -19.38 4.35 10.35
C THR A 170 -19.14 2.92 9.85
N LEU A 171 -18.60 2.04 10.68
CA LEU A 171 -18.39 0.63 10.32
C LEU A 171 -19.67 -0.22 10.30
N LEU A 172 -20.74 0.25 10.94
CA LEU A 172 -21.99 -0.50 11.11
C LEU A 172 -23.13 -0.02 10.19
N GLU A 173 -22.88 1.03 9.42
CA GLU A 173 -23.79 1.55 8.38
C GLU A 173 -23.72 0.69 7.11
#